data_AF-A0A7T5RDD6-F1
#
_entry.id   AF-A0A7T5RDD6-F1
#
_cell.length_a   1.000
_cell.length_b   1.000
_cell.length_c   1.000
_cell.angle_alpha   90.00
_cell.angle_beta   90.00
_cell.angle_gamma   90.00
#
_symmetry.space_group_name_H-M   'P 1'
#
loop_
_entity.id
_entity.type
_entity.pdbx_description
1 polymer ?
#
loop_
_entity_poly.entity_id
_entity_poly.type
_entity_poly.pdbx_seq_one_letter_code
_entity_poly.pdbx_strand_id
1 'polypeptide(L)'
;MDSLTSRQTQILKTIIDEYIETAEPVGSDALDKKYNLGVSPATIRNEMVALTKSGYLRQPHTSAGRIPSPLAMKFYINQLMEEKQMSLVDEVKAKEEVWDSRDDIDELMDEATHALASRTRSLAVAALKDKKDRFWQAGHSYVFNNPEFAEMAACQNLFSIFDEFDKLDRLFFGFQSTSPLEVLFGEELGMPELATSGIISTHFNIKGKPGALGVIGPARADYASVIPILRYFGNLIEDVANQ
;
A
#
# COMPACT_ATOMS: atom_id res chain seq x y z
N MET A 1 -0.84 20.75 -14.04
CA MET A 1 -1.34 19.40 -14.41
C MET A 1 -2.68 19.62 -15.06
N ASP A 2 -2.86 19.13 -16.29
CA ASP A 2 -4.17 19.20 -16.95
C ASP A 2 -5.16 18.33 -16.15
N SER A 3 -6.28 18.93 -15.75
CA SER A 3 -7.34 18.24 -15.03
C SER A 3 -7.93 17.14 -15.91
N LEU A 4 -7.98 15.90 -15.41
CA LEU A 4 -8.66 14.81 -16.09
C LEU A 4 -10.14 15.16 -16.28
N THR A 5 -10.70 14.83 -17.46
CA THR A 5 -12.14 14.95 -17.69
C THR A 5 -12.91 13.96 -16.82
N SER A 6 -14.18 14.22 -16.50
CA SER A 6 -15.00 13.30 -15.71
C SER A 6 -15.02 11.87 -16.27
N ARG A 7 -15.03 11.74 -17.60
CA ARG A 7 -14.95 10.44 -18.28
C ARG A 7 -13.59 9.75 -18.08
N GLN A 8 -12.50 10.49 -18.25
CA GLN A 8 -11.15 9.96 -18.02
C GLN A 8 -10.97 9.53 -16.56
N THR A 9 -11.49 10.31 -15.63
CA THR A 9 -11.50 9.99 -14.20
C THR A 9 -12.27 8.70 -13.91
N GLN A 10 -13.46 8.53 -14.49
CA GLN A 10 -14.25 7.31 -14.33
C GLN A 10 -13.54 6.09 -14.94
N ILE A 11 -13.01 6.21 -16.16
CA ILE A 11 -12.26 5.13 -16.82
C ILE A 11 -11.02 4.77 -16.00
N LEU A 12 -10.26 5.76 -15.53
CA LEU A 12 -9.07 5.55 -14.73
C LEU A 12 -9.41 4.83 -13.41
N LYS A 13 -10.45 5.27 -12.70
CA LYS A 13 -10.95 4.59 -11.49
C LYS A 13 -11.24 3.13 -11.77
N THR A 14 -12.01 2.86 -12.82
CA THR A 14 -12.44 1.50 -13.19
C THR A 14 -11.24 0.61 -13.54
N ILE A 15 -10.24 1.15 -14.24
CA ILE A 15 -8.99 0.42 -14.54
C ILE A 15 -8.23 0.07 -13.26
N ILE A 16 -8.15 1.01 -12.32
CA ILE A 16 -7.43 0.79 -11.06
C ILE A 16 -8.16 -0.23 -10.20
N ASP A 17 -9.49 -0.13 -10.07
CA ASP A 17 -10.32 -1.10 -9.35
C ASP A 17 -10.13 -2.53 -9.93
N GLU A 18 -10.22 -2.66 -11.27
CA GLU A 18 -10.02 -3.94 -11.96
C GLU A 18 -8.59 -4.48 -11.77
N TYR A 19 -7.58 -3.60 -11.81
CA TYR A 19 -6.19 -4.00 -11.63
C TYR A 19 -5.89 -4.44 -10.19
N ILE A 20 -6.44 -3.75 -9.19
CA ILE A 20 -6.35 -4.14 -7.77
C ILE A 20 -6.95 -5.53 -7.58
N GLU A 21 -8.12 -5.80 -8.19
CA GLU A 21 -8.83 -7.08 -8.07
C GLU A 21 -8.12 -8.23 -8.80
N THR A 22 -7.64 -8.00 -10.03
CA THR A 22 -7.22 -9.09 -10.93
C THR A 22 -5.72 -9.29 -11.04
N ALA A 23 -4.90 -8.28 -10.71
CA ALA A 23 -3.47 -8.24 -11.01
C ALA A 23 -3.11 -8.30 -12.50
N GLU A 24 -4.09 -8.15 -13.41
CA GLU A 24 -3.89 -8.34 -14.84
C GLU A 24 -3.96 -7.01 -15.61
N PRO A 25 -3.19 -6.84 -16.71
CA PRO A 25 -3.31 -5.67 -17.57
C PRO A 25 -4.73 -5.51 -18.13
N VAL A 26 -5.34 -4.35 -17.90
CA VAL A 26 -6.75 -4.11 -18.17
C VAL A 26 -6.97 -3.68 -19.61
N GLY A 27 -7.86 -4.38 -20.33
CA GLY A 27 -8.24 -4.08 -21.71
C GLY A 27 -9.58 -3.35 -21.83
N SER A 28 -9.76 -2.57 -22.90
CA SER A 28 -11.01 -1.83 -23.16
C SER A 28 -12.24 -2.74 -23.25
N ASP A 29 -12.09 -3.93 -23.84
CA ASP A 29 -13.20 -4.86 -24.04
C ASP A 29 -13.65 -5.53 -22.72
N ALA A 30 -12.71 -5.73 -21.78
CA ALA A 30 -13.03 -6.24 -20.45
C ALA A 30 -13.82 -5.20 -19.65
N LEU A 31 -13.41 -3.93 -19.73
CA LEU A 31 -14.08 -2.82 -19.05
C LEU A 31 -15.51 -2.60 -19.53
N ASP A 32 -15.70 -2.60 -20.85
CA ASP A 32 -17.02 -2.41 -21.47
C ASP A 32 -18.03 -3.46 -21.00
N LYS A 33 -17.62 -4.74 -21.02
CA LYS A 33 -18.48 -5.86 -20.63
C LYS A 33 -18.84 -5.86 -19.13
N LYS A 34 -17.92 -5.44 -18.26
CA LYS A 34 -18.10 -5.52 -16.80
C LYS A 34 -18.74 -4.27 -16.18
N TYR A 35 -18.44 -3.08 -16.69
CA TYR A 35 -18.78 -1.81 -15.99
C TYR A 35 -19.78 -0.91 -16.72
N ASN A 36 -20.23 -1.26 -17.93
CA ASN A 36 -21.22 -0.50 -18.72
C ASN A 36 -20.98 1.02 -18.68
N LEU A 37 -19.82 1.46 -19.16
CA LEU A 37 -19.36 2.86 -19.06
C LEU A 37 -20.11 3.85 -19.97
N GLY A 38 -21.16 3.41 -20.67
CA GLY A 38 -21.97 4.24 -21.56
C GLY A 38 -21.24 4.71 -22.82
N VAL A 39 -20.11 4.10 -23.16
CA VAL A 39 -19.26 4.43 -24.32
C VAL A 39 -18.75 3.17 -24.99
N SER A 40 -18.44 3.24 -26.29
CA SER A 40 -17.92 2.10 -27.04
C SER A 40 -16.50 1.67 -26.59
N PRO A 41 -16.11 0.40 -26.80
CA PRO A 41 -14.73 -0.05 -26.56
C PRO A 41 -13.67 0.76 -27.29
N ALA A 42 -13.96 1.25 -28.51
CA ALA A 42 -13.06 2.12 -29.25
C ALA A 42 -12.84 3.48 -28.56
N THR A 43 -13.90 4.03 -27.95
CA THR A 43 -13.82 5.26 -27.15
C THR A 43 -12.98 5.03 -25.89
N ILE A 44 -13.21 3.92 -25.17
CA ILE A 44 -12.42 3.56 -23.98
C ILE A 44 -10.94 3.43 -24.35
N ARG A 45 -10.63 2.74 -25.45
CA ARG A 45 -9.26 2.58 -25.94
C ARG A 45 -8.59 3.93 -26.25
N ASN A 46 -9.30 4.88 -26.86
CA ASN A 46 -8.77 6.22 -27.13
C ASN A 46 -8.46 7.00 -25.85
N GLU A 47 -9.34 6.91 -24.84
CA GLU A 47 -9.10 7.54 -23.54
C GLU A 47 -7.93 6.88 -22.80
N MET A 48 -7.79 5.55 -22.87
CA MET A 48 -6.63 4.84 -22.32
C MET A 48 -5.32 5.29 -22.98
N VAL A 49 -5.32 5.55 -24.29
CA VAL A 49 -4.15 6.12 -25.00
C VAL A 49 -3.84 7.53 -24.49
N ALA A 50 -4.86 8.38 -24.28
CA ALA A 50 -4.66 9.71 -23.71
C ALA A 50 -4.08 9.63 -22.29
N LEU A 51 -4.65 8.79 -21.43
CA LEU A 51 -4.17 8.54 -20.07
C LEU A 51 -2.73 8.00 -20.04
N THR A 52 -2.34 7.16 -21.02
CA THR A 52 -0.94 6.74 -21.19
C THR A 52 -0.03 7.90 -21.54
N LYS A 53 -0.43 8.76 -22.50
CA LYS A 53 0.36 9.95 -22.87
C LYS A 53 0.53 10.93 -21.72
N SER A 54 -0.47 11.03 -20.85
CA SER A 54 -0.43 11.85 -19.63
C SER A 54 0.28 11.16 -18.44
N GLY A 55 0.82 9.94 -18.62
CA GLY A 55 1.61 9.25 -17.61
C GLY A 55 0.82 8.49 -16.53
N TYR A 56 -0.52 8.49 -16.58
CA TYR A 56 -1.37 7.77 -15.63
C TYR A 56 -1.36 6.26 -15.88
N LEU A 57 -1.33 5.84 -17.15
CA LEU A 57 -1.30 4.42 -17.50
C LEU A 57 -0.01 4.06 -18.20
N ARG A 58 0.38 2.79 -18.12
CA ARG A 58 1.50 2.22 -18.87
C ARG A 58 1.08 0.94 -19.58
N GLN A 59 1.84 0.59 -20.61
CA GLN A 59 1.66 -0.64 -21.36
C GLN A 59 2.86 -1.55 -21.09
N PRO A 60 2.68 -2.70 -20.39
CA PRO A 60 3.81 -3.58 -20.10
C PRO A 60 4.35 -4.26 -21.37
N HIS A 61 3.46 -4.64 -22.29
CA HIS A 61 3.80 -5.23 -23.59
C HIS A 61 2.88 -4.72 -24.70
N THR A 62 3.34 -4.71 -25.94
CA THR A 62 2.63 -4.14 -27.11
C THR A 62 1.22 -4.71 -27.34
N SER A 63 0.98 -5.98 -26.97
CA SER A 63 -0.32 -6.67 -27.06
C SER A 63 -1.11 -6.71 -25.75
N ALA A 64 -0.49 -6.35 -24.61
CA ALA A 64 -1.13 -6.35 -23.30
C ALA A 64 -2.02 -5.11 -23.13
N GLY A 65 -2.93 -5.18 -22.15
CA GLY A 65 -3.78 -4.07 -21.71
C GLY A 65 -2.99 -2.89 -21.14
N ARG A 66 -3.59 -2.19 -20.17
CA ARG A 66 -2.95 -1.08 -19.45
C ARG A 66 -2.88 -1.38 -17.96
N ILE A 67 -1.81 -0.93 -17.34
CA ILE A 67 -1.64 -0.95 -15.88
C ILE A 67 -1.54 0.49 -15.36
N PRO A 68 -2.01 0.78 -14.14
CA PRO A 68 -1.81 2.07 -13.50
C PRO A 68 -0.33 2.33 -13.22
N SER A 69 0.10 3.58 -13.37
CA SER A 69 1.40 4.04 -12.87
C SER A 69 1.31 4.45 -11.39
N PRO A 70 2.45 4.67 -10.70
CA PRO A 70 2.46 5.27 -9.36
C PRO A 70 1.68 6.59 -9.30
N LEU A 71 1.75 7.42 -10.34
CA LEU A 71 0.97 8.67 -10.45
C LEU A 71 -0.54 8.39 -10.42
N ALA A 72 -1.00 7.38 -11.16
CA ALA A 72 -2.41 7.00 -11.14
C ALA A 72 -2.85 6.43 -9.79
N MET A 73 -2.03 5.60 -9.16
CA MET A 73 -2.34 5.07 -7.84
C MET A 73 -2.44 6.19 -6.80
N LYS A 74 -1.51 7.16 -6.80
CA LYS A 74 -1.60 8.34 -5.93
C LYS A 74 -2.84 9.19 -6.21
N PHE A 75 -3.19 9.38 -7.49
CA PHE A 75 -4.41 10.10 -7.85
C PHE A 75 -5.66 9.37 -7.34
N TYR A 76 -5.69 8.04 -7.46
CA TYR A 76 -6.77 7.21 -6.94
C TYR A 76 -6.88 7.30 -5.42
N ILE A 77 -5.78 7.13 -4.69
CA ILE A 77 -5.74 7.22 -3.23
C ILE A 77 -6.24 8.59 -2.74
N ASN A 78 -5.84 9.67 -3.42
CA ASN A 78 -6.15 11.03 -2.96
C ASN A 78 -7.54 11.52 -3.38
N GLN A 79 -8.11 11.02 -4.47
CA GLN A 79 -9.31 11.63 -5.08
C GLN A 79 -10.43 10.67 -5.46
N LEU A 80 -10.16 9.37 -5.61
CA LEU A 80 -11.12 8.43 -6.22
C LEU A 80 -11.53 7.27 -5.31
N MET A 81 -10.65 6.86 -4.39
CA MET A 81 -10.95 5.75 -3.50
C MET A 81 -11.95 6.19 -2.42
N GLU A 82 -12.78 5.26 -1.99
CA GLU A 82 -13.65 5.42 -0.83
C GLU A 82 -13.06 4.56 0.30
N GLU A 83 -12.65 5.20 1.39
CA GLU A 83 -12.09 4.50 2.54
C GLU A 83 -13.13 3.57 3.17
N LYS A 84 -12.77 2.30 3.34
CA LYS A 84 -13.57 1.38 4.15
C LYS A 84 -13.46 1.80 5.61
N GLN A 85 -14.55 1.70 6.35
CA GLN A 85 -14.50 1.92 7.80
C GLN A 85 -14.13 0.60 8.48
N MET A 86 -13.26 0.66 9.50
CA MET A 86 -13.11 -0.48 10.39
C MET A 86 -14.42 -0.71 11.14
N SER A 87 -14.76 -1.98 11.37
CA SER A 87 -15.90 -2.28 12.22
C SER A 87 -15.53 -2.01 13.68
N LEU A 88 -16.48 -1.54 14.50
CA LEU A 88 -16.26 -1.36 15.94
C LEU A 88 -15.75 -2.65 16.62
N VAL A 89 -16.19 -3.82 16.13
CA VAL A 89 -15.72 -5.11 16.63
C VAL A 89 -14.24 -5.33 16.33
N ASP A 90 -13.79 -4.93 15.15
CA ASP A 90 -12.37 -5.02 14.77
C ASP A 90 -11.51 -4.05 15.54
N GLU A 91 -11.99 -2.82 15.76
CA GLU A 91 -11.31 -1.82 16.57
C GLU A 91 -11.13 -2.30 18.02
N VAL A 92 -12.21 -2.78 18.65
CA VAL A 92 -12.17 -3.30 20.02
C VAL A 92 -11.19 -4.46 20.13
N LYS A 93 -11.27 -5.44 19.22
CA LYS A 93 -10.33 -6.57 19.21
C LYS A 93 -8.89 -6.12 19.05
N ALA A 94 -8.61 -5.24 18.10
CA ALA A 94 -7.26 -4.72 17.88
C ALA A 94 -6.73 -3.96 19.11
N LYS A 95 -7.61 -3.25 19.83
CA LYS A 95 -7.24 -2.59 21.09
C LYS A 95 -6.96 -3.59 22.20
N GLU A 96 -7.82 -4.59 22.39
CA GLU A 96 -7.62 -5.66 23.38
C GLU A 96 -6.32 -6.44 23.13
N GLU A 97 -6.02 -6.75 21.86
CA GLU A 97 -4.82 -7.47 21.42
C GLU A 97 -3.52 -6.78 21.83
N VAL A 98 -3.49 -5.45 21.98
CA VAL A 98 -2.27 -4.70 22.31
C VAL A 98 -2.27 -4.07 23.72
N TRP A 99 -3.42 -4.10 24.40
CA TRP A 99 -3.61 -3.38 25.66
C TRP A 99 -2.80 -3.96 26.81
N ASP A 100 -2.67 -5.28 26.85
CA ASP A 100 -1.97 -5.99 27.93
C ASP A 100 -0.45 -5.78 27.84
N SER A 101 0.06 -5.51 26.65
CA SER A 101 1.49 -5.30 26.36
C SER A 101 1.93 -3.84 26.41
N ARG A 102 1.05 -2.92 26.80
CA ARG A 102 1.33 -1.46 26.82
C ARG A 102 2.58 -1.05 27.61
N ASP A 103 2.95 -1.85 28.61
CA ASP A 103 4.08 -1.59 29.49
C ASP A 103 5.42 -2.12 28.93
N ASP A 104 5.38 -2.99 27.90
CA ASP A 104 6.53 -3.53 27.19
C ASP A 104 6.49 -3.14 25.70
N ILE A 105 7.38 -2.22 25.30
CA ILE A 105 7.45 -1.73 23.91
C ILE A 105 7.78 -2.86 22.92
N ASP A 106 8.61 -3.84 23.31
CA ASP A 106 8.93 -4.94 22.40
C ASP A 106 7.71 -5.82 22.12
N GLU A 107 6.94 -6.14 23.16
CA GLU A 107 5.72 -6.95 23.06
C GLU A 107 4.59 -6.20 22.34
N LEU A 108 4.37 -4.93 22.71
CA LEU A 108 3.38 -4.05 22.06
C LEU A 108 3.60 -3.96 20.54
N MET A 109 4.85 -3.74 20.12
CA MET A 109 5.19 -3.59 18.71
C MET A 109 5.07 -4.92 17.97
N ASP A 110 5.43 -6.04 18.60
CA ASP A 110 5.28 -7.37 18.01
C ASP A 110 3.80 -7.72 17.79
N GLU A 111 2.95 -7.53 18.80
CA GLU A 111 1.51 -7.79 18.72
C GLU A 111 0.82 -6.89 17.69
N ALA A 112 1.13 -5.58 17.70
CA ALA A 112 0.57 -4.66 16.73
C ALA A 112 0.97 -5.03 15.29
N THR A 113 2.22 -5.47 15.08
CA THR A 113 2.70 -5.91 13.76
C THR A 113 1.96 -7.17 13.30
N HIS A 114 1.76 -8.16 14.19
CA HIS A 114 1.01 -9.39 13.87
C HIS A 114 -0.47 -9.11 13.60
N ALA A 115 -1.10 -8.28 14.42
CA ALA A 115 -2.49 -7.88 14.25
C ALA A 115 -2.70 -7.12 12.93
N LEU A 116 -1.80 -6.19 12.60
CA LEU A 116 -1.81 -5.49 11.32
C LEU A 116 -1.66 -6.47 10.14
N ALA A 117 -0.68 -7.37 10.17
CA ALA A 117 -0.45 -8.34 9.11
C ALA A 117 -1.68 -9.21 8.85
N SER A 118 -2.31 -9.71 9.92
CA SER A 118 -3.50 -10.56 9.85
C SER A 118 -4.70 -9.84 9.20
N ARG A 119 -4.95 -8.60 9.60
CA ARG A 119 -6.09 -7.79 9.15
C ARG A 119 -5.92 -7.26 7.74
N THR A 120 -4.70 -6.89 7.37
CA THR A 120 -4.38 -6.38 6.03
C THR A 120 -4.02 -7.49 5.04
N ARG A 121 -3.84 -8.74 5.51
CA ARG A 121 -3.36 -9.87 4.70
C ARG A 121 -2.09 -9.51 3.91
N SER A 122 -1.18 -8.81 4.58
CA SER A 122 0.04 -8.24 3.98
C SER A 122 1.24 -8.46 4.89
N LEU A 123 2.45 -8.30 4.36
CA LEU A 123 3.67 -8.25 5.17
C LEU A 123 3.68 -6.94 5.94
N ALA A 124 3.51 -7.02 7.27
CA ALA A 124 3.59 -5.87 8.14
C ALA A 124 5.01 -5.72 8.69
N VAL A 125 5.43 -4.46 8.86
CA VAL A 125 6.71 -4.10 9.44
C VAL A 125 6.49 -2.94 10.40
N ALA A 126 7.05 -3.04 11.59
CA ALA A 126 7.15 -1.93 12.52
C ALA A 126 8.60 -1.58 12.79
N ALA A 127 8.85 -0.32 13.09
CA ALA A 127 10.17 0.25 13.30
C ALA A 127 10.15 1.21 14.49
N LEU A 128 11.20 1.21 15.29
CA LEU A 128 11.40 2.21 16.33
C LEU A 128 12.83 2.73 16.28
N LYS A 129 12.97 4.05 16.07
CA LYS A 129 14.25 4.73 16.02
C LYS A 129 14.76 4.99 17.43
N ASP A 130 15.45 4.00 17.99
CA ASP A 130 16.06 4.06 19.30
C ASP A 130 17.49 3.49 19.31
N LYS A 131 18.15 3.43 20.47
CA LYS A 131 19.56 3.00 20.55
C LYS A 131 19.83 1.59 20.01
N LYS A 132 18.79 0.76 19.87
CA LYS A 132 18.89 -0.62 19.39
C LYS A 132 18.39 -0.78 17.96
N ASP A 133 17.78 0.27 17.38
CA ASP A 133 17.44 0.29 15.96
C ASP A 133 16.66 -0.99 15.57
N ARG A 134 15.44 -1.11 16.13
CA ARG A 134 14.65 -2.35 16.13
C ARG A 134 13.57 -2.36 15.05
N PHE A 135 13.36 -3.54 14.47
CA PHE A 135 12.24 -3.82 13.56
C PHE A 135 11.49 -5.08 13.98
N TRP A 136 10.18 -5.06 13.79
CA TRP A 136 9.28 -6.19 13.93
C TRP A 136 8.66 -6.50 12.58
N GLN A 137 8.41 -7.76 12.30
CA GLN A 137 7.88 -8.21 11.01
C GLN A 137 6.88 -9.33 11.23
N ALA A 138 5.77 -9.31 10.49
CA ALA A 138 4.81 -10.38 10.50
C ALA A 138 4.14 -10.54 9.13
N GLY A 139 3.66 -11.74 8.84
CA GLY A 139 2.88 -11.99 7.62
C GLY A 139 3.71 -12.23 6.35
N HIS A 140 4.95 -12.70 6.46
CA HIS A 140 5.77 -13.10 5.29
C HIS A 140 5.02 -14.07 4.35
N SER A 141 4.18 -14.95 4.91
CA SER A 141 3.38 -15.88 4.12
C SER A 141 2.38 -15.20 3.19
N TYR A 142 1.89 -14.00 3.55
CA TYR A 142 0.93 -13.26 2.73
C TYR A 142 1.55 -12.72 1.44
N VAL A 143 2.87 -12.52 1.40
CA VAL A 143 3.60 -12.14 0.18
C VAL A 143 3.31 -13.13 -0.94
N PHE A 144 3.40 -14.43 -0.65
CA PHE A 144 3.24 -15.50 -1.64
C PHE A 144 1.82 -15.66 -2.18
N ASN A 145 0.83 -14.97 -1.61
CA ASN A 145 -0.53 -14.93 -2.15
C ASN A 145 -0.68 -13.95 -3.32
N ASN A 146 0.38 -13.19 -3.64
CA ASN A 146 0.34 -12.20 -4.70
C ASN A 146 1.14 -12.67 -5.94
N PRO A 147 0.57 -12.59 -7.15
CA PRO A 147 1.24 -13.01 -8.37
C PRO A 147 2.53 -12.23 -8.66
N GLU A 148 2.64 -10.98 -8.21
CA GLU A 148 3.85 -10.16 -8.33
C GLU A 148 5.08 -10.76 -7.63
N PHE A 149 4.85 -11.67 -6.68
CA PHE A 149 5.89 -12.38 -5.94
C PHE A 149 5.89 -13.89 -6.24
N ALA A 150 5.33 -14.30 -7.38
CA ALA A 150 5.35 -15.70 -7.81
C ALA A 150 6.77 -16.17 -8.22
N GLU A 151 7.59 -15.26 -8.74
CA GLU A 151 8.97 -15.56 -9.12
C GLU A 151 9.91 -15.46 -7.90
N MET A 152 10.82 -16.43 -7.77
CA MET A 152 11.81 -16.45 -6.70
C MET A 152 12.65 -15.17 -6.65
N ALA A 153 13.01 -14.61 -7.82
CA ALA A 153 13.79 -13.39 -7.89
C ALA A 153 13.03 -12.19 -7.27
N ALA A 154 11.72 -12.07 -7.52
CA ALA A 154 10.90 -11.02 -6.92
C ALA A 154 10.82 -11.17 -5.40
N CYS A 155 10.65 -12.39 -4.90
CA CYS A 155 10.70 -12.69 -3.46
C CYS A 155 12.05 -12.34 -2.84
N GLN A 156 13.15 -12.76 -3.46
CA GLN A 156 14.50 -12.45 -2.98
C GLN A 156 14.75 -10.95 -2.93
N ASN A 157 14.34 -10.22 -3.98
CA ASN A 157 14.45 -8.77 -4.03
C ASN A 157 13.68 -8.12 -2.87
N LEU A 158 12.41 -8.51 -2.66
CA LEU A 158 11.61 -8.01 -1.54
C LEU A 158 12.28 -8.31 -0.19
N PHE A 159 12.67 -9.56 0.06
CA PHE A 159 13.21 -9.94 1.36
C PHE A 159 14.62 -9.42 1.62
N SER A 160 15.38 -9.08 0.58
CA SER A 160 16.72 -8.49 0.71
C SER A 160 16.72 -7.12 1.42
N ILE A 161 15.56 -6.47 1.55
CA ILE A 161 15.45 -5.22 2.31
C ILE A 161 15.64 -5.46 3.80
N PHE A 162 15.35 -6.67 4.29
CA PHE A 162 15.45 -7.02 5.71
C PHE A 162 16.85 -7.44 6.14
N ASP A 163 17.76 -7.63 5.18
CA ASP A 163 19.15 -8.01 5.44
C ASP A 163 19.99 -6.81 5.93
N GLU A 164 19.54 -5.58 5.67
CA GLU A 164 20.27 -4.35 5.98
C GLU A 164 19.37 -3.35 6.74
N PHE A 165 19.79 -2.97 7.95
CA PHE A 165 19.08 -1.98 8.77
C PHE A 165 18.85 -0.66 8.03
N ASP A 166 19.88 -0.17 7.32
CA ASP A 166 19.84 1.11 6.61
C ASP A 166 18.76 1.14 5.51
N LYS A 167 18.45 0.00 4.88
CA LYS A 167 17.38 -0.08 3.87
C LYS A 167 16.01 0.13 4.50
N LEU A 168 15.76 -0.50 5.65
CA LEU A 168 14.51 -0.33 6.39
C LEU A 168 14.42 1.05 7.03
N ASP A 169 15.50 1.59 7.59
CA ASP A 169 15.51 2.96 8.13
C ASP A 169 15.21 3.97 7.01
N ARG A 170 15.81 3.81 5.84
CA ARG A 170 15.49 4.64 4.67
C ARG A 170 14.04 4.49 4.24
N LEU A 171 13.50 3.27 4.23
CA LEU A 171 12.13 3.00 3.80
C LEU A 171 11.10 3.68 4.72
N PHE A 172 11.32 3.62 6.03
CA PHE A 172 10.36 4.13 7.02
C PHE A 172 10.65 5.55 7.52
N PHE A 173 11.90 6.02 7.47
CA PHE A 173 12.28 7.32 8.05
C PHE A 173 13.07 8.22 7.09
N GLY A 174 13.38 7.73 5.87
CA GLY A 174 14.15 8.48 4.87
C GLY A 174 13.34 9.52 4.10
N PHE A 175 12.01 9.45 4.16
CA PHE A 175 11.11 10.34 3.42
C PHE A 175 10.37 11.25 4.39
N GLN A 176 10.55 12.57 4.22
CA GLN A 176 9.86 13.57 5.03
C GLN A 176 8.48 13.83 4.43
N SER A 177 7.46 13.18 4.98
CA SER A 177 6.07 13.51 4.73
C SER A 177 5.52 14.43 5.83
N THR A 178 4.70 15.41 5.45
CA THR A 178 3.89 16.20 6.39
C THR A 178 2.59 15.49 6.78
N SER A 179 2.30 14.35 6.16
CA SER A 179 1.15 13.49 6.44
C SER A 179 1.55 12.35 7.38
N PRO A 180 0.73 12.01 8.40
CA PRO A 180 0.97 10.86 9.28
C PRO A 180 0.83 9.51 8.56
N LEU A 181 0.33 9.52 7.32
CA LEU A 181 0.27 8.37 6.43
C LEU A 181 1.08 8.66 5.17
N GLU A 182 1.94 7.72 4.79
CA GLU A 182 2.80 7.79 3.62
C GLU A 182 2.57 6.58 2.71
N VAL A 183 2.50 6.84 1.40
CA VAL A 183 2.41 5.80 0.37
C VAL A 183 3.56 5.98 -0.61
N LEU A 184 4.44 4.98 -0.63
CA LEU A 184 5.63 4.94 -1.47
C LEU A 184 5.50 3.80 -2.47
N PHE A 185 5.91 4.04 -3.71
CA PHE A 185 6.02 3.01 -4.74
C PHE A 185 7.50 2.76 -4.98
N GLY A 186 7.93 1.50 -5.10
CA GLY A 186 9.37 1.21 -5.11
C GLY A 186 10.15 1.84 -6.28
N GLU A 187 9.50 2.10 -7.42
CA GLU A 187 10.09 2.90 -8.50
C GLU A 187 10.50 4.32 -8.06
N GLU A 188 9.83 4.89 -7.06
CA GLU A 188 10.10 6.23 -6.51
C GLU A 188 11.19 6.20 -5.43
N LEU A 189 11.44 5.04 -4.83
CA LEU A 189 12.42 4.86 -3.76
C LEU A 189 13.86 4.85 -4.27
N GLY A 190 14.06 4.66 -5.58
CA GLY A 190 15.37 4.37 -6.15
C GLY A 190 15.92 3.02 -5.65
N MET A 191 15.02 2.08 -5.34
CA MET A 191 15.31 0.71 -4.90
C MET A 191 14.76 -0.24 -5.97
N PRO A 192 15.57 -0.64 -6.97
CA PRO A 192 15.13 -1.53 -8.04
C PRO A 192 14.54 -2.85 -7.53
N GLU A 193 15.00 -3.31 -6.37
CA GLU A 193 14.51 -4.50 -5.68
C GLU A 193 13.01 -4.39 -5.32
N LEU A 194 12.52 -3.17 -5.12
CA LEU A 194 11.13 -2.88 -4.75
C LEU A 194 10.28 -2.42 -5.94
N ALA A 195 10.75 -2.51 -7.18
CA ALA A 195 10.07 -1.90 -8.34
C ALA A 195 8.57 -2.26 -8.47
N THR A 196 8.18 -3.48 -8.09
CA THR A 196 6.79 -3.96 -8.13
C THR A 196 6.01 -3.74 -6.82
N SER A 197 6.66 -3.17 -5.81
CA SER A 197 6.14 -3.06 -4.45
C SER A 197 5.54 -1.68 -4.16
N GLY A 198 4.48 -1.69 -3.37
CA GLY A 198 3.92 -0.54 -2.68
C GLY A 198 4.17 -0.67 -1.18
N ILE A 199 4.50 0.45 -0.55
CA ILE A 199 4.72 0.56 0.89
C ILE A 199 3.76 1.61 1.42
N ILE A 200 3.01 1.24 2.45
CA ILE A 200 2.02 2.10 3.08
C ILE A 200 2.41 2.12 4.56
N SER A 201 2.82 3.28 5.05
CA SER A 201 3.32 3.46 6.41
C SER A 201 2.57 4.57 7.14
N THR A 202 2.51 4.45 8.45
CA THR A 202 2.11 5.52 9.35
C THR A 202 3.20 5.74 10.38
N HIS A 203 3.33 6.97 10.83
CA HIS A 203 4.33 7.39 11.81
C HIS A 203 3.66 7.83 13.10
N PHE A 204 4.29 7.51 14.21
CA PHE A 204 3.83 7.84 15.55
C PHE A 204 5.02 8.13 16.47
N ASN A 205 4.74 8.62 17.67
CA ASN A 205 5.75 8.86 18.68
C ASN A 205 5.53 8.00 19.93
N ILE A 206 6.56 7.27 20.35
CA ILE A 206 6.58 6.55 21.63
C ILE A 206 7.59 7.20 22.56
N LYS A 207 7.14 7.85 23.63
CA LYS A 207 8.01 8.43 24.67
C LYS A 207 9.14 9.32 24.11
N GLY A 208 8.83 10.13 23.09
CA GLY A 208 9.77 11.02 22.40
C GLY A 208 10.55 10.37 21.24
N LYS A 209 10.38 9.07 20.98
CA LYS A 209 11.08 8.34 19.92
C LYS A 209 10.20 8.18 18.67
N PRO A 210 10.71 8.46 17.46
CA PRO A 210 10.01 8.18 16.22
C PRO A 210 9.77 6.69 16.03
N GLY A 211 8.53 6.30 15.81
CA GLY A 211 8.13 4.97 15.41
C GLY A 211 7.41 5.00 14.06
N ALA A 212 7.44 3.88 13.38
CA ALA A 212 6.67 3.67 12.16
C ALA A 212 6.06 2.28 12.17
N LEU A 213 4.90 2.15 11.54
CA LEU A 213 4.24 0.89 11.26
C LEU A 213 3.74 0.94 9.82
N GLY A 214 3.92 -0.13 9.07
CA GLY A 214 3.47 -0.16 7.69
C GLY A 214 3.27 -1.56 7.16
N VAL A 215 2.75 -1.62 5.95
CA VAL A 215 2.67 -2.85 5.17
C VAL A 215 3.46 -2.68 3.89
N ILE A 216 4.07 -3.79 3.46
CA ILE A 216 4.79 -3.94 2.21
C ILE A 216 4.05 -5.00 1.39
N GLY A 217 3.77 -4.70 0.13
CA GLY A 217 3.02 -5.58 -0.75
C GLY A 217 3.13 -5.16 -2.20
N PRO A 218 2.28 -5.70 -3.09
CA PRO A 218 2.28 -5.26 -4.49
C PRO A 218 1.86 -3.79 -4.59
N ALA A 219 2.32 -3.09 -5.63
CA ALA A 219 1.94 -1.70 -5.92
C ALA A 219 0.43 -1.49 -6.16
N ARG A 220 -0.36 -2.57 -6.22
CA ARG A 220 -1.83 -2.57 -6.32
C ARG A 220 -2.51 -3.01 -5.03
N ALA A 221 -1.89 -2.81 -3.87
CA ALA A 221 -2.49 -3.11 -2.58
C ALA A 221 -3.93 -2.56 -2.47
N ASP A 222 -4.78 -3.21 -1.67
CA ASP A 222 -6.14 -2.72 -1.42
C ASP A 222 -6.10 -1.51 -0.47
N TYR A 223 -5.72 -0.35 -1.01
CA TYR A 223 -5.55 0.90 -0.28
C TYR A 223 -6.79 1.30 0.52
N ALA A 224 -7.99 1.04 -0.03
CA ALA A 224 -9.26 1.36 0.61
C ALA A 224 -9.47 0.56 1.91
N SER A 225 -8.93 -0.65 2.01
CA SER A 225 -8.93 -1.45 3.24
C SER A 225 -7.74 -1.15 4.15
N VAL A 226 -6.54 -1.05 3.57
CA VAL A 226 -5.28 -1.00 4.32
C VAL A 226 -5.11 0.33 5.05
N ILE A 227 -5.38 1.45 4.38
CA ILE A 227 -5.10 2.79 4.92
C ILE A 227 -5.86 3.06 6.24
N PRO A 228 -7.18 2.78 6.34
CA PRO A 228 -7.93 2.98 7.57
C PRO A 228 -7.41 2.11 8.73
N ILE A 229 -7.07 0.85 8.45
CA ILE A 229 -6.50 -0.07 9.45
C ILE A 229 -5.17 0.47 9.95
N LEU A 230 -4.29 0.86 9.03
CA LEU A 230 -2.97 1.35 9.40
C LEU A 230 -3.05 2.63 10.24
N ARG A 231 -3.91 3.57 9.84
CA ARG A 231 -4.18 4.81 10.60
C ARG A 231 -4.68 4.50 12.01
N TYR A 232 -5.59 3.55 12.15
CA TYR A 232 -6.10 3.12 13.45
C TYR A 232 -4.97 2.57 14.34
N PHE A 233 -4.13 1.67 13.83
CA PHE A 233 -3.01 1.12 14.60
C PHE A 233 -1.96 2.16 14.97
N GLY A 234 -1.63 3.10 14.07
CA GLY A 234 -0.71 4.19 14.37
C GLY A 234 -1.18 5.02 15.58
N ASN A 235 -2.45 5.42 15.57
CA ASN A 235 -3.06 6.16 16.69
C ASN A 235 -3.13 5.30 17.96
N LEU A 236 -3.54 4.03 17.83
CA LEU A 236 -3.68 3.11 18.96
C LEU A 236 -2.34 2.89 19.68
N ILE A 237 -1.25 2.68 18.94
CA ILE A 237 0.10 2.52 19.53
C ILE A 237 0.51 3.79 20.25
N GLU A 238 0.31 4.96 19.63
CA GLU A 238 0.64 6.24 20.24
C GLU A 238 -0.14 6.49 21.54
N ASP A 239 -1.44 6.18 21.55
CA ASP A 239 -2.32 6.33 22.71
C ASP A 239 -1.96 5.37 23.84
N VAL A 240 -1.65 4.11 23.50
CA VAL A 240 -1.37 3.05 24.49
C VAL A 240 0.02 3.20 25.09
N ALA A 241 1.02 3.55 24.28
CA ALA A 241 2.42 3.61 24.73
C ALA A 241 2.78 4.89 25.52
N ASN A 242 1.94 5.93 25.43
CA ASN A 242 2.15 7.21 26.12
C ASN A 242 1.26 7.40 27.37
N GLN A 243 0.47 6.40 27.74
CA GLN A 243 -0.20 6.31 29.05
C GLN A 243 0.79 5.90 30.15
#